data_AF-A0A842YMP6-F1
#
_entry.id   AF-A0A842YMP6-F1
#
_cell.length_a   1.000
_cell.length_b   1.000
_cell.length_c   1.000
_cell.angle_alpha   90.00
_cell.angle_beta   90.00
_cell.angle_gamma   90.00
#
_symmetry.space_group_name_H-M   'P 1'
#
loop_
_entity.id
_entity.type
_entity.pdbx_description
1 polymer ?
#
loop_
_entity_poly.entity_id
_entity_poly.type
_entity_poly.pdbx_seq_one_letter_code
_entity_poly.pdbx_strand_id
1 'polypeptide(L)'
;MSDEGVSKTRGYIICTECGGYYHLQEDESPSDFSSCECGGSLEYYDTLEDFYEEELDGEPEETEGEPHDESKRIKLLEDLSKSIENEEKTLREIKTGKWSLMEFVAEKKIIDDVKEQKEIVNELLDEEIIDSRLVSGGSREAESFISQVREQREFLAEGEGNLLNSRSLRTAVTALLIFIVICFLYFFIAMKLT
;
A
#
# COMPACT_ATOMS: atom_id res chain seq x y z
N MET A 1 44.53 7.36 -23.74
CA MET A 1 44.76 6.25 -24.69
C MET A 1 45.05 5.04 -23.83
N SER A 2 44.11 4.14 -23.55
CA SER A 2 42.93 3.79 -24.34
C SER A 2 41.77 3.40 -23.42
N ASP A 3 40.59 3.90 -23.77
CA ASP A 3 39.30 3.35 -23.38
C ASP A 3 39.23 1.88 -23.78
N GLU A 4 38.85 0.99 -22.86
CA GLU A 4 38.05 -0.22 -23.11
C GLU A 4 37.32 -0.60 -21.82
N GLY A 5 36.27 0.15 -21.49
CA GLY A 5 35.26 -0.26 -20.52
C GLY A 5 34.25 -1.17 -21.19
N VAL A 6 34.63 -2.42 -21.46
CA VAL A 6 33.67 -3.46 -21.86
C VAL A 6 32.80 -3.76 -20.65
N SER A 7 31.59 -3.22 -20.67
CA SER A 7 30.48 -3.63 -19.80
C SER A 7 30.27 -5.12 -19.99
N LYS A 8 30.78 -5.92 -19.06
CA LYS A 8 30.56 -7.37 -19.00
C LYS A 8 29.05 -7.57 -18.85
N THR A 9 28.37 -8.01 -19.91
CA THR A 9 26.96 -8.42 -19.85
C THR A 9 26.86 -9.53 -18.82
N ARG A 10 26.05 -9.30 -17.78
CA ARG A 10 25.79 -10.28 -16.73
C ARG A 10 24.59 -11.09 -17.19
N GLY A 11 24.81 -12.38 -17.37
CA GLY A 11 23.75 -13.25 -17.88
C GLY A 11 22.64 -13.52 -16.87
N TYR A 12 21.71 -14.32 -17.34
CA TYR A 12 20.49 -14.72 -16.70
C TYR A 12 20.58 -16.19 -16.30
N ILE A 13 19.90 -16.54 -15.21
CA ILE A 13 19.68 -17.92 -14.80
C ILE A 13 18.18 -18.20 -14.89
N ILE A 14 17.78 -19.23 -15.63
CA ILE A 14 16.39 -19.56 -15.91
C ILE A 14 16.09 -20.97 -15.41
N CYS A 15 14.96 -21.14 -14.74
CA CYS A 15 14.49 -22.43 -14.26
C CYS A 15 13.72 -23.15 -15.35
N THR A 16 14.14 -24.36 -15.70
CA THR A 16 13.51 -25.19 -16.72
C THR A 16 12.16 -25.78 -16.28
N GLU A 17 11.86 -25.78 -14.98
CA GLU A 17 10.60 -26.33 -14.46
C GLU A 17 9.50 -25.28 -14.26
N CYS A 18 9.85 -24.11 -13.71
CA CYS A 18 8.86 -23.06 -13.39
C CYS A 18 8.91 -21.85 -14.34
N GLY A 19 9.92 -21.77 -15.21
CA GLY A 19 10.15 -20.63 -16.10
C GLY A 19 10.57 -19.35 -15.39
N GLY A 20 10.88 -19.41 -14.09
CA GLY A 20 11.39 -18.28 -13.33
C GLY A 20 12.81 -17.91 -13.78
N TYR A 21 13.09 -16.61 -13.93
CA TYR A 21 14.40 -16.11 -14.32
C TYR A 21 15.00 -15.21 -13.24
N TYR A 22 16.33 -15.15 -13.20
CA TYR A 22 17.10 -14.29 -12.29
C TYR A 22 18.26 -13.65 -13.05
N HIS A 23 18.45 -12.34 -12.88
CA HIS A 23 19.57 -11.61 -13.47
C HIS A 23 20.70 -11.44 -12.44
N LEU A 24 21.90 -11.91 -12.81
CA LEU A 24 23.06 -11.94 -11.92
C LEU A 24 23.59 -10.54 -11.57
N GLN A 25 23.91 -10.32 -10.29
CA GLN A 25 24.53 -9.09 -9.82
C GLN A 25 26.05 -9.07 -10.06
N GLU A 26 26.71 -7.94 -9.76
CA GLU A 26 28.13 -7.69 -10.10
C GLU A 26 29.11 -8.73 -9.55
N ASP A 27 28.78 -9.23 -8.36
CA ASP A 27 29.63 -10.11 -7.56
C ASP A 27 29.11 -11.56 -7.53
N GLU A 28 28.09 -11.88 -8.35
CA GLU A 28 27.43 -13.17 -8.36
C GLU A 28 27.82 -14.00 -9.58
N SER A 29 28.12 -15.27 -9.36
CA SER A 29 28.43 -16.25 -10.40
C SER A 29 27.23 -17.17 -10.63
N PRO A 30 26.98 -17.65 -11.87
CA PRO A 30 25.97 -18.70 -12.11
C PRO A 30 26.19 -19.94 -11.24
N SER A 31 27.44 -20.22 -10.86
CA SER A 31 27.81 -21.35 -10.00
C SER A 31 27.38 -21.21 -8.54
N ASP A 32 27.00 -20.01 -8.09
CA ASP A 32 26.52 -19.78 -6.73
C ASP A 32 25.08 -20.30 -6.54
N PHE A 33 24.39 -20.63 -7.64
CA PHE A 33 23.00 -21.09 -7.67
C PHE A 33 22.95 -22.58 -8.00
N SER A 34 22.49 -23.40 -7.05
CA SER A 34 22.42 -24.86 -7.23
C SER A 34 21.10 -25.35 -7.83
N SER A 35 19.98 -24.73 -7.46
CA SER A 35 18.63 -25.15 -7.86
C SER A 35 17.63 -24.03 -7.61
N CYS A 36 16.50 -24.05 -8.33
CA CYS A 36 15.39 -23.15 -8.06
C CYS A 36 14.72 -23.50 -6.72
N GLU A 37 14.03 -22.53 -6.10
CA GLU A 37 13.23 -22.76 -4.90
C GLU A 37 12.11 -23.79 -5.11
N CYS A 38 11.67 -23.99 -6.37
CA CYS A 38 10.71 -25.03 -6.72
C CYS A 38 11.32 -26.45 -6.76
N GLY A 39 12.64 -26.58 -6.65
CA GLY A 39 13.38 -27.84 -6.82
C GLY A 39 13.91 -28.09 -8.24
N GLY A 40 13.62 -27.18 -9.18
CA GLY A 40 13.99 -27.34 -10.57
C GLY A 40 15.44 -26.96 -10.90
N SER A 41 15.89 -27.47 -12.05
CA SER A 41 17.22 -27.19 -12.59
C SER A 41 17.31 -25.77 -13.15
N LEU A 42 18.48 -25.17 -13.02
CA LEU A 42 18.78 -23.81 -13.44
C LEU A 42 19.78 -23.83 -14.59
N GLU A 43 19.50 -23.08 -15.65
CA GLU A 43 20.33 -22.93 -16.83
C GLU A 43 20.77 -21.47 -17.01
N TYR A 44 21.97 -21.25 -17.52
CA TYR A 44 22.55 -19.92 -17.69
C TYR A 44 22.51 -19.48 -19.15
N TYR A 45 22.10 -18.24 -19.38
CA TYR A 45 22.02 -17.60 -20.68
C TYR A 45 22.68 -16.21 -20.63
N ASP A 46 23.42 -15.80 -21.66
CA ASP A 46 24.08 -14.48 -21.65
C ASP A 46 23.06 -13.34 -21.84
N THR A 47 22.00 -13.57 -22.61
CA THR A 47 20.87 -12.66 -22.81
C THR A 47 19.53 -13.40 -22.76
N LEU A 48 18.42 -12.67 -22.58
CA LEU A 48 17.09 -13.29 -22.66
C LEU A 48 16.72 -13.66 -24.11
N GLU A 49 17.27 -12.93 -25.09
CA GLU A 49 17.12 -13.27 -26.51
C GLU A 49 17.68 -14.66 -26.82
N ASP A 50 18.84 -15.02 -26.28
CA ASP A 50 19.44 -16.36 -26.47
C ASP A 50 18.49 -17.47 -25.97
N PHE A 51 17.80 -17.25 -24.86
CA PHE A 51 16.82 -18.19 -24.31
C PHE A 51 15.62 -18.36 -25.26
N TYR A 52 15.08 -17.26 -25.78
CA TYR A 52 13.94 -17.32 -26.70
C TYR A 52 14.31 -17.88 -28.08
N GLU A 53 15.55 -17.69 -28.53
CA GLU A 53 16.05 -18.28 -29.76
C GLU A 53 16.21 -19.81 -29.63
N GLU A 54 16.69 -20.31 -28.49
CA GLU A 54 16.79 -21.76 -28.18
C GLU A 54 15.42 -22.44 -27.95
N GLU A 55 14.38 -21.66 -27.61
CA GLU A 55 12.99 -22.15 -27.60
C GLU A 55 12.37 -22.21 -29.01
N LEU A 56 12.91 -21.48 -29.99
CA LEU A 56 12.35 -21.31 -31.34
C LEU A 56 12.92 -22.27 -32.40
N ASP A 57 14.09 -22.85 -32.15
CA ASP A 57 14.72 -23.90 -32.97
C ASP A 57 14.36 -25.32 -32.52
N GLY A 58 13.59 -25.45 -31.44
CA GLY A 58 12.62 -26.53 -31.29
C GLY A 58 11.60 -26.45 -32.43
N GLU A 59 11.76 -27.31 -33.44
CA GLU A 59 10.85 -27.49 -34.57
C GLU A 59 9.41 -27.24 -34.10
N PRO A 60 8.72 -26.20 -34.61
CA PRO A 60 7.34 -25.98 -34.22
C PRO A 60 6.63 -27.27 -34.58
N GLU A 61 6.16 -28.00 -33.57
CA GLU A 61 5.20 -29.05 -33.81
C GLU A 61 4.05 -28.30 -34.50
N GLU A 62 3.95 -28.49 -35.81
CA GLU A 62 2.81 -28.07 -36.60
C GLU A 62 1.63 -28.87 -36.04
N THR A 63 1.09 -28.42 -34.90
CA THR A 63 -0.31 -28.65 -34.64
C THR A 63 -1.01 -27.89 -35.75
N GLU A 64 -1.39 -28.63 -36.79
CA GLU A 64 -2.40 -28.26 -37.77
C GLU A 64 -3.70 -27.94 -37.01
N GLY A 65 -3.73 -26.80 -36.34
CA GLY A 65 -4.81 -26.32 -35.50
C GLY A 65 -5.50 -25.19 -36.20
N GLU A 66 -6.26 -25.53 -37.25
CA GLU A 66 -7.31 -24.78 -37.96
C GLU A 66 -7.08 -23.29 -38.29
N PRO A 67 -7.63 -22.75 -39.40
CA PRO A 67 -7.69 -21.31 -39.62
C PRO A 67 -8.69 -20.69 -38.64
N HIS A 68 -8.34 -20.64 -37.36
CA HIS A 68 -9.21 -20.16 -36.30
C HIS A 68 -8.99 -18.65 -36.12
N ASP A 69 -9.45 -17.94 -37.15
CA ASP A 69 -9.99 -16.59 -37.10
C ASP A 69 -9.08 -15.55 -36.41
N GLU A 70 -8.17 -14.95 -37.19
CA GLU A 70 -7.42 -13.73 -36.85
C GLU A 70 -8.34 -12.67 -36.19
N SER A 71 -9.63 -12.63 -36.58
CA SER A 71 -10.64 -11.75 -35.97
C SER A 71 -10.87 -12.03 -34.48
N LYS A 72 -10.72 -13.27 -34.01
CA LYS A 72 -10.83 -13.63 -32.58
C LYS A 72 -9.64 -13.12 -31.79
N ARG A 73 -8.42 -13.21 -32.33
CA ARG A 73 -7.23 -12.64 -31.69
C ARG A 73 -7.31 -11.12 -31.64
N ILE A 74 -7.73 -10.48 -32.74
CA ILE A 74 -7.93 -9.03 -32.80
C ILE A 74 -9.03 -8.58 -31.81
N LYS A 75 -10.15 -9.31 -31.73
CA LYS A 75 -11.20 -9.02 -30.74
C LYS A 75 -10.73 -9.21 -29.30
N LEU A 76 -9.97 -10.26 -29.03
CA LEU A 76 -9.39 -10.49 -27.71
C LEU A 76 -8.44 -9.36 -27.31
N LEU A 77 -7.59 -8.90 -28.23
CA LEU A 77 -6.69 -7.77 -27.99
C LEU A 77 -7.45 -6.46 -27.77
N GLU A 78 -8.54 -6.23 -28.51
CA GLU A 78 -9.41 -5.07 -28.31
C GLU A 78 -10.11 -5.10 -26.95
N ASP A 79 -10.63 -6.27 -26.55
CA ASP A 79 -11.29 -6.45 -25.25
C ASP A 79 -10.32 -6.31 -24.08
N LEU A 80 -9.09 -6.83 -24.22
CA LEU A 80 -8.01 -6.65 -23.24
C LEU A 80 -7.60 -5.18 -23.13
N SER A 81 -7.45 -4.47 -24.27
CA SER A 81 -7.14 -3.03 -24.26
C SER A 81 -8.22 -2.21 -23.54
N LYS A 82 -9.50 -2.55 -23.71
CA LYS A 82 -10.61 -1.91 -22.99
C LYS A 82 -10.58 -2.21 -21.49
N SER A 83 -10.21 -3.43 -21.11
CA SER A 83 -10.06 -3.81 -19.69
C SER A 83 -8.96 -2.99 -19.01
N ILE A 84 -7.80 -2.87 -19.66
CA ILE A 84 -6.66 -2.10 -19.14
C ILE A 84 -7.03 -0.61 -18.98
N GLU A 85 -7.72 -0.01 -19.95
CA GLU A 85 -8.16 1.39 -19.86
C GLU A 85 -9.15 1.62 -18.69
N ASN A 86 -10.05 0.65 -18.45
CA ASN A 86 -10.97 0.69 -17.32
C ASN A 86 -10.23 0.58 -15.98
N GLU A 87 -9.21 -0.27 -15.88
CA GLU A 87 -8.39 -0.42 -14.67
C GLU A 87 -7.56 0.85 -14.39
N GLU A 88 -6.98 1.46 -15.42
CA GLU A 88 -6.29 2.75 -15.26
C GLU A 88 -7.24 3.87 -14.84
N LYS A 89 -8.51 3.81 -15.26
CA LYS A 89 -9.55 4.75 -14.84
C LYS A 89 -9.94 4.54 -13.37
N THR A 90 -10.17 3.31 -12.93
CA THR A 90 -10.46 3.03 -11.50
C THR A 90 -9.28 3.41 -10.62
N LEU A 91 -8.04 3.13 -11.04
CA LEU A 91 -6.83 3.56 -10.33
C LEU A 91 -6.70 5.09 -10.24
N ARG A 92 -7.09 5.83 -11.29
CA ARG A 92 -7.18 7.30 -11.25
C ARG A 92 -8.26 7.78 -10.29
N GLU A 93 -9.43 7.13 -10.23
CA GLU A 93 -10.52 7.46 -9.31
C GLU A 93 -10.15 7.20 -7.83
N ILE A 94 -9.37 6.14 -7.57
CA ILE A 94 -8.78 5.85 -6.25
C ILE A 94 -7.74 6.90 -5.88
N LYS A 95 -6.80 7.19 -6.78
CA LYS A 95 -5.69 8.13 -6.55
C LYS A 95 -6.15 9.58 -6.42
N THR A 96 -7.25 9.95 -7.07
CA THR A 96 -7.88 11.28 -6.93
C THR A 96 -8.78 11.40 -5.70
N GLY A 97 -8.85 10.36 -4.86
CA GLY A 97 -9.57 10.39 -3.58
C GLY A 97 -11.09 10.37 -3.73
N LYS A 98 -11.61 9.97 -4.90
CA LYS A 98 -13.05 9.87 -5.15
C LYS A 98 -13.67 8.61 -4.51
N TRP A 99 -12.87 7.59 -4.20
CA TRP A 99 -13.29 6.55 -3.24
C TRP A 99 -13.20 7.10 -1.83
N SER A 100 -14.05 8.08 -1.55
CA SER A 100 -14.29 8.54 -0.22
C SER A 100 -15.15 7.50 0.48
N LEU A 101 -14.55 6.79 1.44
CA LEU A 101 -15.26 6.06 2.49
C LEU A 101 -16.36 6.94 3.15
N MET A 102 -16.23 8.27 3.02
CA MET A 102 -17.18 9.27 3.48
C MET A 102 -18.46 9.37 2.64
N GLU A 103 -18.44 9.15 1.33
CA GLU A 103 -19.64 9.24 0.47
C GLU A 103 -20.54 8.02 0.65
N PHE A 104 -19.97 6.81 0.75
CA PHE A 104 -20.77 5.60 1.01
C PHE A 104 -21.40 5.60 2.42
N VAL A 105 -20.71 6.18 3.40
CA VAL A 105 -21.16 6.25 4.80
C VAL A 105 -22.11 7.42 5.03
N ALA A 106 -22.09 8.46 4.18
CA ALA A 106 -23.05 9.56 4.19
C ALA A 106 -24.32 9.28 3.38
N GLU A 107 -24.21 8.54 2.27
CA GLU A 107 -25.34 8.26 1.37
C GLU A 107 -26.21 7.10 1.86
N LYS A 108 -25.59 6.10 2.52
CA LYS A 108 -26.30 5.07 3.26
C LYS A 108 -26.42 5.60 4.68
N LYS A 109 -27.65 5.75 5.20
CA LYS A 109 -28.07 6.29 6.52
C LYS A 109 -27.37 5.75 7.80
N ILE A 110 -26.28 5.01 7.62
CA ILE A 110 -25.47 4.27 8.58
C ILE A 110 -24.90 5.17 9.68
N ILE A 111 -24.51 6.43 9.40
CA ILE A 111 -24.02 7.32 10.47
C ILE A 111 -25.12 7.60 11.49
N ASP A 112 -26.34 7.86 11.02
CA ASP A 112 -27.48 8.15 11.89
C ASP A 112 -27.89 6.87 12.65
N ASP A 113 -27.94 5.74 11.96
CA ASP A 113 -28.27 4.44 12.58
C ASP A 113 -27.23 4.02 13.64
N VAL A 114 -25.93 4.27 13.39
CA VAL A 114 -24.85 3.99 14.37
C VAL A 114 -24.89 4.95 15.54
N LYS A 115 -25.29 6.21 15.32
CA LYS A 115 -25.46 7.20 16.37
C LYS A 115 -26.64 6.86 17.28
N GLU A 116 -27.76 6.43 16.69
CA GLU A 116 -28.95 5.97 17.40
C GLU A 116 -28.66 4.68 18.19
N GLN A 117 -27.95 3.71 17.61
CA GLN A 117 -27.50 2.51 18.32
C GLN A 117 -26.57 2.83 19.50
N LYS A 118 -25.68 3.82 19.36
CA LYS A 118 -24.81 4.26 20.46
C LYS A 118 -25.59 4.92 21.60
N GLU A 119 -26.64 5.66 21.28
CA GLU A 119 -27.51 6.30 22.25
C GLU A 119 -28.33 5.26 23.04
N ILE A 120 -28.90 4.26 22.34
CA ILE A 120 -29.60 3.12 22.96
C ILE A 120 -28.65 2.30 23.85
N VAL A 121 -27.42 2.04 23.41
CA VAL A 121 -26.42 1.31 24.20
C VAL A 121 -26.03 2.07 25.47
N ASN A 122 -25.88 3.40 25.39
CA ASN A 122 -25.61 4.22 26.57
C ASN A 122 -26.81 4.26 27.53
N GLU A 123 -28.04 4.32 27.00
CA GLU A 123 -29.26 4.27 27.81
C GLU A 123 -29.42 2.92 28.53
N LEU A 124 -29.08 1.80 27.88
CA LEU A 124 -29.06 0.48 28.50
C LEU A 124 -27.93 0.30 29.53
N LEU A 125 -26.79 0.98 29.36
CA LEU A 125 -25.69 0.98 30.33
C LEU A 125 -26.03 1.74 31.61
N ASP A 126 -27.01 2.65 31.56
CA ASP A 126 -27.49 3.40 32.73
C ASP A 126 -28.63 2.66 33.47
N GLU A 127 -29.37 1.75 32.82
CA GLU A 127 -30.45 0.97 33.47
C GLU A 127 -30.06 -0.43 33.94
N GLU A 128 -28.99 -1.05 33.43
CA GLU A 128 -28.56 -2.38 33.89
C GLU A 128 -27.19 -2.29 34.57
N ILE A 129 -27.22 -2.21 35.91
CA ILE A 129 -26.16 -2.73 36.76
C ILE A 129 -25.84 -4.13 36.22
N ILE A 130 -24.80 -4.28 35.40
CA ILE A 130 -24.41 -5.59 34.87
C ILE A 130 -24.10 -6.46 36.07
N ASP A 131 -25.04 -7.36 36.34
CA ASP A 131 -24.99 -8.32 37.41
C ASP A 131 -23.72 -9.14 37.21
N SER A 132 -22.77 -8.93 38.12
CA SER A 132 -21.41 -9.48 38.21
C SER A 132 -21.28 -11.02 38.12
N ARG A 133 -22.34 -11.75 37.74
CA ARG A 133 -22.44 -13.22 37.75
C ARG A 133 -22.42 -13.90 36.38
N LEU A 134 -22.47 -13.19 35.25
CA LEU A 134 -22.48 -13.84 33.92
C LEU A 134 -21.11 -14.06 33.27
N VAL A 135 -20.02 -13.49 33.81
CA VAL A 135 -18.65 -13.71 33.28
C VAL A 135 -17.95 -14.88 34.00
N SER A 136 -18.65 -16.01 34.19
CA SER A 136 -18.01 -17.25 34.67
C SER A 136 -17.63 -18.23 33.55
N GLY A 137 -17.79 -17.84 32.28
CA GLY A 137 -17.58 -18.72 31.12
C GLY A 137 -16.68 -18.18 30.00
N GLY A 138 -15.97 -17.07 30.21
CA GLY A 138 -15.01 -16.53 29.24
C GLY A 138 -13.58 -16.89 29.63
N SER A 139 -12.84 -17.57 28.76
CA SER A 139 -11.44 -17.95 28.97
C SER A 139 -10.59 -16.75 29.43
N ARG A 140 -9.83 -16.92 30.52
CA ARG A 140 -8.95 -15.90 31.13
C ARG A 140 -7.95 -15.29 30.15
N GLU A 141 -7.63 -15.99 29.07
CA GLU A 141 -6.77 -15.51 28.00
C GLU A 141 -7.42 -14.37 27.21
N ALA A 142 -8.71 -14.46 26.89
CA ALA A 142 -9.41 -13.44 26.09
C ALA A 142 -9.45 -12.08 26.80
N GLU A 143 -9.61 -12.08 28.12
CA GLU A 143 -9.58 -10.84 28.92
C GLU A 143 -8.18 -10.22 28.98
N SER A 144 -7.13 -11.05 29.10
CA SER A 144 -5.74 -10.59 29.08
C SER A 144 -5.39 -9.93 27.74
N PHE A 145 -5.79 -10.54 26.61
CA PHE A 145 -5.54 -9.99 25.28
C PHE A 145 -6.34 -8.72 25.02
N ILE A 146 -7.62 -8.68 25.43
CA ILE A 146 -8.46 -7.48 25.24
C ILE A 146 -7.96 -6.31 26.10
N SER A 147 -7.41 -6.56 27.30
CA SER A 147 -6.77 -5.52 28.11
C SER A 147 -5.52 -4.98 27.42
N GLN A 148 -4.65 -5.88 26.94
CA GLN A 148 -3.37 -5.51 26.31
C GLN A 148 -3.57 -4.74 25.00
N VAL A 149 -4.54 -5.14 24.17
CA VAL A 149 -4.85 -4.46 22.89
C VAL A 149 -5.48 -3.09 23.13
N ARG A 150 -6.30 -2.93 24.17
CA ARG A 150 -6.91 -1.65 24.55
C ARG A 150 -5.85 -0.65 25.03
N GLU A 151 -4.94 -1.12 25.89
CA GLU A 151 -3.83 -0.33 26.40
C GLU A 151 -2.87 0.12 25.28
N GLN A 152 -2.57 -0.76 24.31
CA GLN A 152 -1.76 -0.38 23.13
C GLN A 152 -2.46 0.63 22.22
N ARG A 153 -3.79 0.57 22.07
CA ARG A 153 -4.55 1.53 21.27
C ARG A 153 -4.65 2.89 21.96
N GLU A 154 -4.83 2.92 23.27
CA GLU A 154 -4.82 4.15 24.06
C GLU A 154 -3.44 4.83 24.00
N PHE A 155 -2.34 4.06 24.09
CA PHE A 155 -0.98 4.58 23.97
C PHE A 155 -0.68 5.23 22.60
N LEU A 156 -1.16 4.65 21.49
CA LEU A 156 -0.99 5.23 20.16
C LEU A 156 -1.90 6.45 19.92
N ALA A 157 -3.14 6.43 20.44
CA ALA A 157 -4.06 7.56 20.34
C ALA A 157 -3.57 8.79 21.15
N GLU A 158 -2.91 8.54 22.29
CA GLU A 158 -2.38 9.60 23.16
C GLU A 158 -1.06 10.19 22.62
N GLY A 159 -0.27 9.43 21.85
CA GLY A 159 0.97 9.88 21.21
C GLY A 159 0.76 10.89 20.08
N GLU A 160 -0.26 10.68 19.23
CA GLU A 160 -0.55 11.60 18.12
C GLU A 160 -1.35 12.84 18.55
N GLY A 161 -2.22 12.72 19.57
CA GLY A 161 -3.01 13.83 20.09
C GLY A 161 -2.21 14.87 20.89
N ASN A 162 -1.17 14.45 21.62
CA ASN A 162 -0.43 15.34 22.53
C ASN A 162 0.79 16.03 21.91
N LEU A 163 1.35 15.54 20.79
CA LEU A 163 2.52 16.17 20.17
C LEU A 163 2.17 17.50 19.46
N LEU A 164 0.93 17.64 18.98
CA LEU A 164 0.38 18.88 18.38
C LEU A 164 -0.50 19.71 19.34
N ASN A 165 -0.80 19.19 20.54
CA ASN A 165 -1.60 19.86 21.56
C ASN A 165 -0.79 20.18 22.82
N SER A 166 0.52 20.42 22.70
CA SER A 166 1.27 20.94 23.82
C SER A 166 0.79 22.37 24.15
N ARG A 167 0.12 22.51 25.30
CA ARG A 167 -0.35 23.80 25.85
C ARG A 167 0.76 24.86 25.88
N SER A 168 2.02 24.44 26.05
CA SER A 168 3.21 25.30 26.02
C SER A 168 3.52 25.84 24.62
N LEU A 169 3.41 25.04 23.56
CA LEU A 169 3.67 25.49 22.18
C LEU A 169 2.58 26.47 21.72
N ARG A 170 1.31 26.17 22.04
CA ARG A 170 0.20 27.07 21.72
C ARG A 170 0.35 28.43 22.39
N THR A 171 0.69 28.46 23.68
CA THR A 171 0.91 29.71 24.43
C THR A 171 2.13 30.48 23.91
N ALA A 172 3.23 29.78 23.61
CA ALA A 172 4.43 30.40 23.03
C ALA A 172 4.16 31.04 21.66
N VAL A 173 3.47 30.33 20.77
CA VAL A 173 3.09 30.85 19.43
C VAL A 173 2.16 32.05 19.56
N THR A 174 1.16 32.00 20.46
CA THR A 174 0.27 33.15 20.66
C THR A 174 1.00 34.38 21.20
N ALA A 175 1.95 34.22 22.11
CA ALA A 175 2.74 35.34 22.64
C ALA A 175 3.63 35.97 21.56
N LEU A 176 4.22 35.15 20.69
CA LEU A 176 5.06 35.61 19.59
C LEU A 176 4.25 36.40 18.56
N LEU A 177 3.04 35.93 18.21
CA LEU A 177 2.14 36.66 17.32
C LEU A 177 1.71 38.01 17.90
N ILE A 178 1.39 38.07 19.21
CA ILE A 178 1.05 39.34 19.88
C ILE A 178 2.24 40.31 19.86
N PHE A 179 3.45 39.83 20.13
CA PHE A 179 4.66 40.65 20.07
C PHE A 179 4.89 41.23 18.68
N ILE A 180 4.74 40.42 17.63
CA ILE A 180 4.84 40.87 16.24
C ILE A 180 3.82 41.99 15.95
N VAL A 181 2.56 41.81 16.36
CA VAL A 181 1.52 42.84 16.17
C VAL A 181 1.88 44.14 16.88
N ILE A 182 2.37 44.06 18.12
CA ILE A 182 2.81 45.23 18.88
C ILE A 182 3.97 45.94 18.16
N CYS A 183 4.96 45.21 17.66
CA CYS A 183 6.06 45.77 16.88
C CYS A 183 5.57 46.50 15.62
N PHE A 184 4.60 45.92 14.89
CA PHE A 184 4.00 46.58 13.74
C PHE A 184 3.28 47.87 14.13
N LEU A 185 2.51 47.87 15.22
CA LEU A 185 1.85 49.08 15.71
C LEU A 185 2.84 50.17 16.07
N TYR A 186 3.93 49.84 16.77
CA TYR A 186 5.01 50.79 17.07
C TYR A 186 5.66 51.33 15.80
N PHE A 187 5.93 50.47 14.82
CA PHE A 187 6.48 50.87 13.54
C PHE A 187 5.56 51.86 12.82
N PHE A 188 4.26 51.58 12.76
CA PHE A 188 3.28 52.50 12.17
C PHE A 188 3.19 53.83 12.91
N ILE A 189 3.26 53.82 14.24
CA ILE A 189 3.26 55.05 15.05
C ILE A 189 4.54 55.87 14.79
N ALA A 190 5.71 55.22 14.75
CA ALA A 190 6.99 55.88 14.46
C ALA A 190 7.02 56.49 13.05
N MET A 191 6.49 55.77 12.06
CA MET A 191 6.31 56.26 10.68
C MET A 191 5.32 57.42 10.58
N LYS A 192 4.36 57.53 11.49
CA LYS A 192 3.40 58.65 11.51
C LYS A 192 3.89 59.89 12.26
N LEU A 193 4.90 59.74 13.11
CA LEU A 193 5.54 60.85 13.83
C LEU A 193 6.75 61.45 13.08
N THR A 194 7.21 60.79 12.03
CA THR A 194 8.28 61.28 11.13
C THR A 194 7.65 61.95 9.92
#